data_AF-A0A5Q0LDT5-F1
#
_entry.id   AF-A0A5Q0LDT5-F1
#
_cell.length_a   1.000
_cell.length_b   1.000
_cell.length_c   1.000
_cell.angle_alpha   90.00
_cell.angle_beta   90.00
_cell.angle_gamma   90.00
#
_symmetry.space_group_name_H-M   'P 1'
#
loop_
_entity.id
_entity.type
_entity.pdbx_description
1 polymer ?
#
loop_
_entity_poly.entity_id
_entity_poly.type
_entity_poly.pdbx_seq_one_letter_code
_entity_poly.pdbx_strand_id
1 'polypeptide(L)' 'MKIRMLVDMPEGASRNGQPWPAKGEDADLPTADAAHLVASGVAEEITDTEDAEQAPAEPRRSRRKPTGGEE' A
#
# COMPACT_ATOMS: atom_id res chain seq x y z
N MET A 1 3.99 2.39 12.48
CA MET A 1 3.02 1.31 12.73
C MET A 1 2.67 0.75 11.37
N LYS A 2 2.91 -0.54 11.16
CA LYS A 2 2.69 -1.17 9.87
C LYS A 2 1.24 -1.62 9.77
N ILE A 3 0.66 -1.43 8.59
CA ILE A 3 -0.67 -1.93 8.25
C ILE A 3 -0.63 -2.59 6.88
N ARG A 4 -1.51 -3.57 6.67
CA ARG A 4 -1.78 -4.20 5.37
C ARG A 4 -3.03 -3.60 4.78
N MET A 5 -2.99 -3.16 3.53
CA MET A 5 -4.20 -2.72 2.85
C MET A 5 -5.13 -3.91 2.55
N LEU A 6 -6.41 -3.82 2.92
CA LEU A 6 -7.42 -4.84 2.62
C LEU A 6 -8.28 -4.48 1.40
N VAL A 7 -8.28 -3.21 1.04
CA VAL A 7 -9.01 -2.66 -0.11
C VAL A 7 -8.06 -1.90 -1.03
N ASP A 8 -8.49 -1.74 -2.28
CA ASP A 8 -7.78 -0.90 -3.23
C ASP A 8 -8.23 0.55 -3.03
N MET A 9 -7.29 1.47 -2.85
CA MET A 9 -7.61 2.87 -2.63
C MET A 9 -7.96 3.56 -3.97
N PRO A 10 -8.98 4.43 -4.00
CA PRO A 10 -9.44 5.03 -5.24
C PRO A 10 -8.33 5.85 -5.92
N GLU A 11 -8.32 5.83 -7.27
CA GLU A 11 -7.37 6.60 -8.07
C GLU A 11 -7.41 8.09 -7.67
N GLY A 12 -6.29 8.60 -7.16
CA GLY A 12 -6.16 9.97 -6.63
C GLY A 12 -5.97 10.04 -5.11
N ALA A 13 -6.27 8.97 -4.37
CA ALA A 13 -5.86 8.86 -2.98
C ALA A 13 -4.32 8.80 -2.94
N SER A 14 -3.73 9.86 -2.41
CA SER A 14 -2.28 10.03 -2.32
C SER A 14 -1.90 10.33 -0.88
N ARG A 15 -1.01 9.54 -0.33
CA ARG A 15 -0.37 9.77 0.97
C ARG A 15 0.95 10.49 0.74
N ASN A 16 1.07 11.76 1.17
CA ASN A 16 2.29 12.57 1.02
C ASN A 16 2.83 12.63 -0.42
N GLY A 17 1.94 12.66 -1.41
CA GLY A 17 2.31 12.66 -2.83
C GLY A 17 2.70 11.29 -3.40
N GLN A 18 2.69 10.23 -2.58
CA GLN A 18 2.80 8.85 -3.04
C GLN A 18 1.42 8.21 -3.09
N PRO A 19 1.12 7.38 -4.11
CA PRO A 19 -0.13 6.63 -4.13
C PRO A 19 -0.16 5.66 -2.94
N TRP A 20 -1.37 5.33 -2.50
CA TRP A 20 -1.54 4.27 -1.52
C TRP A 20 -1.12 2.91 -2.07
N PRO A 21 -0.68 1.97 -1.21
CA PRO A 21 -0.36 0.62 -1.62
C PRO A 21 -1.59 -0.06 -2.19
N ALA A 22 -1.37 -1.04 -3.08
CA ALA A 22 -2.46 -1.86 -3.56
C ALA A 22 -3.04 -2.73 -2.44
N LYS A 23 -4.25 -3.26 -2.67
CA LYS A 23 -4.82 -4.28 -1.79
C LYS A 23 -3.81 -5.43 -1.59
N GLY A 24 -3.51 -5.70 -0.32
CA GLY A 24 -2.63 -6.78 0.12
C GLY A 24 -1.18 -6.37 0.35
N GLU A 25 -0.80 -5.12 0.05
CA GLU A 25 0.52 -4.57 0.35
C GLU A 25 0.57 -3.92 1.74
N ASP A 26 1.78 -3.87 2.31
CA ASP A 26 2.05 -3.21 3.58
C ASP A 26 2.41 -1.72 3.40
N ALA A 27 2.06 -0.93 4.42
CA ALA A 27 2.47 0.45 4.57
C ALA A 27 2.82 0.75 6.02
N ASP A 28 3.96 1.38 6.24
CA ASP A 28 4.30 1.94 7.56
C ASP A 28 3.76 3.37 7.68
N LEU A 29 2.96 3.63 8.70
CA LEU A 29 2.23 4.88 8.94
C LEU A 29 2.30 5.30 10.42
N PRO A 30 2.00 6.58 10.72
CA PRO A 30 1.70 7.00 12.09
C PRO A 30 0.54 6.19 12.66
N THR A 31 0.62 5.84 13.95
CA THR A 31 -0.43 5.06 14.64
C THR A 31 -1.81 5.71 14.56
N ALA A 32 -1.89 7.04 14.56
CA ALA A 32 -3.17 7.75 14.44
C ALA A 32 -3.88 7.47 13.11
N ASP A 33 -3.18 7.60 11.98
CA ASP A 33 -3.72 7.31 10.66
C ASP A 33 -3.95 5.81 10.46
N ALA A 34 -3.00 4.98 10.88
CA ALA A 34 -3.10 3.54 10.83
C ALA A 34 -4.35 3.04 11.57
N ALA A 35 -4.56 3.48 12.81
CA ALA A 35 -5.72 3.12 13.61
C ALA A 35 -7.03 3.55 12.96
N HIS A 36 -7.06 4.70 12.27
CA HIS A 36 -8.25 5.14 11.54
C HIS A 36 -8.58 4.19 10.38
N LEU A 37 -7.57 3.78 9.60
CA LEU A 37 -7.74 2.84 8.49
C LEU A 37 -8.16 1.45 8.96
N VAL A 38 -7.56 0.98 10.05
CA VAL A 38 -7.90 -0.30 10.68
C VAL A 38 -9.32 -0.27 11.24
N ALA A 39 -9.68 0.80 11.98
CA ALA A 39 -11.04 0.97 12.51
C ALA A 39 -12.10 1.09 11.40
N SER A 40 -11.73 1.65 10.24
CA SER A 40 -12.62 1.76 9.07
C SER A 40 -12.72 0.46 8.27
N GLY A 41 -11.93 -0.57 8.60
CA GLY A 41 -11.85 -1.83 7.85
C GLY A 41 -11.19 -1.70 6.48
N VAL A 42 -10.44 -0.62 6.24
CA VAL A 42 -9.70 -0.37 4.99
C VAL A 42 -8.35 -1.10 5.02
N ALA A 43 -7.78 -1.27 6.21
CA ALA A 43 -6.51 -1.92 6.42
C ALA A 43 -6.52 -2.81 7.67
N GLU A 44 -5.48 -3.60 7.86
CA GLU A 44 -5.25 -4.46 9.02
C GLU A 44 -3.94 -4.09 9.69
N GLU A 45 -3.89 -4.04 11.02
CA GLU A 45 -2.65 -3.79 11.75
C GLU A 45 -1.69 -4.97 11.58
N ILE A 46 -0.46 -4.69 11.17
CA ILE A 46 0.61 -5.69 11.13
C ILE A 46 1.52 -5.47 12.34
N THR A 47 1.45 -6.37 13.31
CA THR A 47 2.49 -6.54 14.33
C THR A 47 3.63 -7.37 13.77
N ASP A 48 4.88 -6.89 13.93
CA ASP A 48 6.13 -7.50 13.45
C ASP A 48 6.29 -9.01 13.80
N THR A 49 5.56 -9.47 14.81
CA THR A 49 5.52 -10.88 15.23
C THR A 49 4.71 -11.80 14.31
N GLU A 50 3.75 -11.29 13.53
CA GLU A 50 2.82 -12.10 12.72
C GLU A 50 3.20 -12.17 11.22
N ASP A 51 3.99 -11.21 10.72
CA ASP A 51 4.19 -11.02 9.26
C ASP A 51 5.58 -11.43 8.75
N ALA A 52 6.52 -11.73 9.64
CA ALA A 52 7.81 -12.32 9.24
C ALA A 52 7.67 -13.65 8.46
N GLU A 53 6.49 -14.27 8.49
CA GLU A 53 6.18 -15.54 7.81
C GLU A 53 5.36 -15.38 6.50
N GLN A 54 4.83 -14.19 6.17
CA GLN A 54 3.96 -13.99 4.99
C GLN A 54 4.44 -12.92 4.00
N ALA A 55 5.67 -13.15 3.52
CA ALA A 55 6.17 -12.81 2.18
C ALA A 55 6.38 -11.31 1.80
N PRO A 56 7.49 -11.03 1.09
CA PRO A 56 7.92 -9.68 0.76
C PRO A 56 6.98 -9.00 -0.24
N ALA A 57 6.71 -7.71 -0.03
CA ALA A 57 6.21 -6.81 -1.06
C ALA A 57 7.18 -6.83 -2.26
N GLU A 58 6.95 -7.72 -3.21
CA GLU A 58 7.57 -7.67 -4.52
C GLU A 58 7.22 -6.32 -5.15
N PRO A 59 8.20 -5.56 -5.68
CA PRO A 59 7.94 -4.27 -6.32
C PRO A 59 7.15 -4.53 -7.61
N ARG A 60 5.82 -4.51 -7.52
CA ARG A 60 4.94 -4.65 -8.67
C ARG A 60 4.92 -3.34 -9.44
N ARG A 61 5.98 -3.19 -10.24
CA ARG A 61 5.85 -2.93 -11.67
C ARG A 61 5.07 -1.65 -11.99
N SER A 62 5.69 -0.50 -11.71
CA SER A 62 5.46 0.69 -12.52
C SER A 62 5.92 0.40 -13.96
N ARG A 63 5.02 -0.15 -14.79
CA ARG A 63 5.28 -0.43 -16.20
C ARG A 63 3.96 -0.38 -16.99
N ARG A 64 3.65 0.78 -17.58
CA ARG A 64 3.91 1.06 -19.01
C ARG A 64 3.13 2.29 -19.52
N LYS A 65 3.84 3.17 -20.23
CA LYS A 65 3.55 3.41 -21.66
C LYS A 65 4.86 3.42 -22.46
N PRO A 66 5.04 2.51 -23.44
CA PRO A 66 5.83 2.74 -24.64
C PRO A 66 4.92 3.25 -25.77
N THR A 67 5.34 4.32 -26.47
CA THR A 67 5.01 4.76 -27.85
C THR A 67 5.64 6.17 -28.00
N GLY A 68 6.50 6.51 -28.97
CA GLY A 68 6.92 5.82 -30.20
C GLY A 68 8.22 6.47 -30.73
N GLY A 69 8.82 5.83 -31.74
CA GLY A 69 9.92 6.41 -32.52
C GLY A 69 9.42 7.39 -33.59
N GLU A 70 10.38 7.82 -34.42
CA GLU A 70 10.36 8.89 -35.46
C GLU A 70 10.76 10.24 -34.84
N GLU A 71 11.89 10.90 -35.20
CA GLU A 71 12.62 11.01 -36.49
C GLU A 71 14.15 10.98 -36.31
#